data_AF-A0A970TJ50-F1
#
_entry.id   AF-A0A970TJ50-F1
#
_cell.length_a   1.000
_cell.length_b   1.000
_cell.length_c   1.000
_cell.angle_alpha   90.00
_cell.angle_beta   90.00
_cell.angle_gamma   90.00
#
_symmetry.space_group_name_H-M   'P 1'
#
loop_
_entity.id
_entity.type
_entity.pdbx_description
1 polymer ?
#
loop_
_entity_poly.entity_id
_entity_poly.type
_entity_poly.pdbx_seq_one_letter_code
_entity_poly.pdbx_strand_id
1 'polypeptide(L)'
;MNGIRVLANHRRALLLLAILTALVFLLSAMPLAPMYYIFFGLVIFPLAGMGLAAVGGWLALLLGGAVVAWSAARLFGMPGLMVLTYMLPASTALLVSIEMRLPYLKAGLVVLAAYVLGVLALYFLLQQAAGGSIFPYASQEAIKALKHLPQRDIFLYNLWKGGLIAHGQPSGTQVFIENGNGWTFTPQVLEEFYKQLAYRIDTLLQSLFHAMLTSFGIYMAAIGSYASLRLGKTAQPDSCPDLGMPNFENWFIPRAIGRKLWGLAAGYLLMVLVNSLVIQLAGSLMFNVFYAVYAIQGLAVIDHRLSRTRINRWPRRTLLIFLFMILQPLLVFFGILDQARDTRGLRRHSQKIEKL
;
A
#
# COMPACT_ATOMS: atom_id res chain seq x y z
N MET A 1 -32.76 12.33 0.00
CA MET A 1 -32.90 10.88 0.24
C MET A 1 -31.77 10.42 1.14
N ASN A 2 -32.09 10.20 2.41
CA ASN A 2 -31.25 9.53 3.39
C ASN A 2 -31.64 8.05 3.33
N GLY A 3 -30.85 7.25 2.63
CA GLY A 3 -31.12 5.82 2.48
C GLY A 3 -29.80 5.07 2.48
N ILE A 4 -29.73 4.02 3.29
CA ILE A 4 -28.61 3.09 3.33
C ILE A 4 -28.44 2.50 1.93
N ARG A 5 -27.23 2.55 1.37
CA ARG A 5 -26.95 2.03 0.02
C ARG A 5 -26.74 0.53 0.12
N VAL A 6 -27.82 -0.23 0.28
CA VAL A 6 -27.76 -1.71 0.37
C VAL A 6 -27.19 -2.30 -0.92
N LEU A 7 -27.76 -1.92 -2.07
CA LEU A 7 -27.24 -2.23 -3.40
C LEU A 7 -27.44 -0.99 -4.28
N ALA A 8 -26.35 -0.49 -4.86
CA ALA A 8 -26.38 0.58 -5.85
C ALA A 8 -25.79 0.07 -7.17
N ASN A 9 -26.36 0.46 -8.30
CA ASN A 9 -25.82 0.13 -9.64
C ASN A 9 -25.34 -1.33 -9.79
N HIS A 10 -26.31 -2.25 -9.71
CA HIS A 10 -26.07 -3.71 -9.74
C HIS A 10 -25.16 -4.15 -10.90
N ARG A 11 -25.28 -3.58 -12.10
CA ARG A 11 -24.45 -3.97 -13.27
C ARG A 11 -22.97 -3.70 -13.04
N ARG A 12 -22.62 -2.49 -12.59
CA ARG A 12 -21.22 -2.14 -12.34
C ARG A 12 -20.69 -2.81 -11.09
N ALA A 13 -21.51 -2.96 -10.06
CA ALA A 13 -21.17 -3.71 -8.87
C ALA A 13 -20.81 -5.17 -9.22
N LEU A 14 -21.63 -5.84 -10.03
CA LEU A 14 -21.37 -7.19 -10.52
C LEU A 14 -20.11 -7.28 -11.38
N LEU A 15 -19.87 -6.29 -12.25
CA LEU A 15 -18.63 -6.24 -13.04
C LEU A 15 -17.39 -6.10 -12.16
N LEU A 16 -17.42 -5.21 -11.15
CA LEU A 16 -16.30 -5.06 -10.21
C LEU A 16 -16.11 -6.32 -9.36
N LEU A 17 -17.20 -6.96 -8.93
CA LEU A 17 -17.14 -8.26 -8.24
C LEU A 17 -16.56 -9.34 -9.15
N ALA A 18 -16.95 -9.41 -10.41
CA ALA A 18 -16.41 -10.37 -11.37
C ALA A 18 -14.91 -10.15 -11.60
N ILE A 19 -14.47 -8.89 -11.72
CA ILE A 19 -13.04 -8.55 -11.83
C ILE A 19 -12.29 -8.96 -10.56
N LEU A 20 -12.84 -8.65 -9.37
CA LEU A 20 -12.22 -9.04 -8.11
C LEU A 20 -12.12 -10.57 -7.98
N THR A 21 -13.19 -11.30 -8.31
CA THR A 21 -13.22 -12.76 -8.29
C THR A 21 -12.21 -13.35 -9.28
N ALA A 22 -12.14 -12.83 -10.51
CA ALA A 22 -11.17 -13.27 -11.50
C ALA A 22 -9.73 -13.01 -11.04
N LEU A 23 -9.46 -11.85 -10.44
CA LEU A 23 -8.16 -11.53 -9.87
C LEU A 23 -7.79 -12.47 -8.72
N VAL A 24 -8.70 -12.66 -7.77
CA VAL A 24 -8.51 -13.55 -6.62
C VAL A 24 -8.27 -14.99 -7.08
N PHE A 25 -9.02 -15.46 -8.07
CA PHE A 25 -8.84 -16.77 -8.68
C PHE A 25 -7.46 -16.90 -9.34
N LEU A 26 -7.06 -15.91 -10.14
CA LEU A 26 -5.76 -15.89 -10.82
C LEU A 26 -4.59 -15.90 -9.83
N LEU A 27 -4.66 -15.08 -8.77
CA LEU A 27 -3.66 -15.07 -7.70
C LEU A 27 -3.60 -16.42 -6.95
N SER A 28 -4.75 -17.07 -6.77
CA SER A 28 -4.85 -18.39 -6.10
C SER A 28 -4.37 -19.56 -6.97
N ALA A 29 -4.35 -19.39 -8.30
CA ALA A 29 -3.98 -20.43 -9.26
C ALA A 29 -2.49 -20.38 -9.65
N MET A 30 -1.77 -19.31 -9.30
CA MET A 30 -0.35 -19.16 -9.62
C MET A 30 0.55 -20.08 -8.78
N PRO A 31 1.73 -20.49 -9.30
CA PRO A 31 2.74 -21.14 -8.47
C PRO A 31 3.14 -20.19 -7.33
N LEU A 32 3.32 -20.68 -6.10
CA LEU A 32 3.53 -19.81 -4.93
C LEU A 32 2.34 -18.85 -4.66
N ALA A 33 1.10 -19.29 -4.95
CA ALA A 33 -0.14 -18.54 -4.70
C ALA A 33 -0.19 -17.81 -3.35
N PRO A 34 0.22 -18.40 -2.21
CA PRO A 34 0.27 -17.68 -0.93
C PRO A 34 1.08 -16.38 -0.98
N MET A 35 2.24 -16.38 -1.63
CA MET A 35 3.08 -15.18 -1.74
C MET A 35 2.41 -14.12 -2.61
N TYR A 36 1.92 -14.49 -3.79
CA TYR A 36 1.23 -13.55 -4.67
C TYR A 36 -0.01 -12.96 -4.01
N TYR A 37 -0.76 -13.79 -3.29
CA TYR A 37 -1.94 -13.35 -2.56
C TYR A 37 -1.60 -12.31 -1.49
N ILE A 38 -0.52 -12.49 -0.72
CA ILE A 38 -0.08 -11.50 0.26
C ILE A 38 0.42 -10.23 -0.44
N PHE A 39 1.38 -10.33 -1.35
CA PHE A 39 2.02 -9.16 -1.96
C PHE A 39 1.03 -8.29 -2.74
N PHE A 40 0.19 -8.90 -3.59
CA PHE A 40 -0.80 -8.16 -4.36
C PHE A 40 -2.03 -7.81 -3.51
N GLY A 41 -2.45 -8.69 -2.61
CA GLY A 41 -3.61 -8.47 -1.74
C GLY A 41 -3.44 -7.29 -0.79
N LEU A 42 -2.21 -7.06 -0.29
CA LEU A 42 -1.89 -5.92 0.55
C LEU A 42 -2.24 -4.58 -0.09
N VAL A 43 -2.10 -4.43 -1.41
CA VAL A 43 -2.42 -3.16 -2.08
C VAL A 43 -3.80 -3.20 -2.72
N ILE A 44 -4.13 -4.30 -3.39
CA ILE A 44 -5.31 -4.36 -4.25
C ILE A 44 -6.60 -4.53 -3.46
N PHE A 45 -6.62 -5.34 -2.39
CA PHE A 45 -7.88 -5.68 -1.72
C PHE A 45 -8.56 -4.49 -1.04
N PRO A 46 -7.87 -3.62 -0.27
CA PRO A 46 -8.56 -2.48 0.32
C PRO A 46 -8.98 -1.46 -0.75
N LEU A 47 -8.22 -1.31 -1.84
CA LEU A 47 -8.61 -0.45 -2.96
C LEU A 47 -9.87 -0.98 -3.67
N ALA A 48 -9.91 -2.29 -3.94
CA ALA A 48 -11.06 -2.96 -4.53
C ALA A 48 -12.28 -2.88 -3.62
N GLY A 49 -12.10 -3.08 -2.31
CA GLY A 49 -13.15 -2.91 -1.30
C GLY A 49 -13.71 -1.49 -1.28
N MET A 50 -12.87 -0.46 -1.31
CA MET A 50 -13.29 0.94 -1.41
C MET A 50 -14.04 1.23 -2.72
N GLY A 51 -13.60 0.66 -3.84
CA GLY A 51 -14.29 0.74 -5.13
C GLY A 51 -15.68 0.10 -5.10
N LEU A 52 -15.79 -1.11 -4.56
CA LEU A 52 -17.05 -1.82 -4.37
C LEU A 52 -18.00 -1.08 -3.43
N ALA A 53 -17.48 -0.52 -2.33
CA ALA A 53 -18.24 0.33 -1.42
C ALA A 53 -18.83 1.55 -2.14
N ALA A 54 -18.00 2.30 -2.87
CA ALA A 54 -18.44 3.53 -3.54
C ALA A 54 -19.43 3.29 -4.69
N VAL A 55 -19.24 2.21 -5.46
CA VAL A 55 -20.06 1.88 -6.63
C VAL A 55 -21.30 1.06 -6.25
N GLY A 56 -21.11 0.00 -5.47
CA GLY A 56 -22.09 -1.05 -5.23
C GLY A 56 -22.81 -1.01 -3.88
N GLY A 57 -22.25 -0.31 -2.88
CA GLY A 57 -22.83 -0.23 -1.54
C GLY A 57 -22.49 -1.43 -0.63
N TRP A 58 -23.30 -1.64 0.42
CA TRP A 58 -23.02 -2.63 1.47
C TRP A 58 -22.97 -4.06 0.96
N LEU A 59 -23.94 -4.48 0.15
CA LEU A 59 -24.01 -5.85 -0.35
C LEU A 59 -22.79 -6.18 -1.24
N ALA A 60 -22.39 -5.25 -2.11
CA ALA A 60 -21.21 -5.43 -2.95
C ALA A 60 -19.92 -5.52 -2.13
N LEU A 61 -19.78 -4.69 -1.08
CA LEU A 61 -18.65 -4.76 -0.17
C LEU A 61 -18.60 -6.11 0.57
N LEU A 62 -19.72 -6.58 1.10
CA LEU A 62 -19.80 -7.85 1.82
C LEU A 62 -19.53 -9.06 0.91
N LEU A 63 -20.08 -9.07 -0.31
CA LEU A 63 -19.80 -10.13 -1.29
C LEU A 63 -18.34 -10.11 -1.72
N GLY A 64 -17.75 -8.93 -1.96
CA GLY A 64 -16.33 -8.80 -2.27
C GLY A 64 -15.44 -9.28 -1.12
N GLY A 65 -15.81 -8.93 0.12
CA GLY A 65 -15.17 -9.44 1.32
C GLY A 65 -15.27 -10.97 1.42
N ALA A 66 -16.44 -11.55 1.16
CA ALA A 66 -16.65 -13.00 1.19
C ALA A 66 -15.79 -13.74 0.14
N VAL A 67 -15.64 -13.19 -1.07
CA VAL A 67 -14.76 -13.76 -2.11
C VAL A 67 -13.30 -13.76 -1.66
N VAL A 68 -12.83 -12.64 -1.11
CA VAL A 68 -11.46 -12.53 -0.58
C VAL A 68 -11.29 -13.50 0.60
N ALA A 69 -12.21 -13.52 1.56
CA ALA A 69 -12.20 -14.42 2.71
C ALA A 69 -12.16 -15.89 2.31
N TRP A 70 -12.98 -16.30 1.34
CA TRP A 70 -13.03 -17.68 0.87
C TRP A 70 -11.70 -18.13 0.27
N SER A 71 -11.09 -17.30 -0.58
CA SER A 71 -9.79 -17.59 -1.16
C SER A 71 -8.67 -17.59 -0.11
N ALA A 72 -8.68 -16.64 0.83
CA ALA A 72 -7.72 -16.60 1.92
C ALA A 72 -7.84 -17.84 2.82
N ALA A 73 -9.07 -18.27 3.12
CA ALA A 73 -9.33 -19.48 3.88
C ALA A 73 -8.83 -20.74 3.16
N ARG A 74 -8.92 -20.78 1.83
CA ARG A 74 -8.39 -21.87 1.02
C ARG A 74 -6.85 -21.91 1.02
N LEU A 75 -6.20 -20.76 0.98
CA LEU A 75 -4.73 -20.66 0.90
C LEU A 75 -4.03 -20.79 2.25
N PHE A 76 -4.64 -20.27 3.32
CA PHE A 76 -4.01 -20.11 4.63
C PHE A 76 -4.81 -20.75 5.78
N GLY A 77 -5.93 -21.43 5.48
CA GLY A 77 -6.86 -21.92 6.50
C GLY A 77 -7.58 -20.78 7.23
N MET A 78 -8.14 -21.07 8.40
CA MET A 78 -8.84 -20.07 9.23
C MET A 78 -8.05 -18.79 9.53
N PRO A 79 -6.72 -18.83 9.77
CA PRO A 79 -5.92 -17.62 9.92
C PRO A 79 -5.99 -16.66 8.72
N GLY A 80 -6.25 -17.17 7.51
CA GLY A 80 -6.41 -16.35 6.31
C GLY A 80 -7.54 -15.32 6.41
N LEU A 81 -8.55 -15.56 7.24
CA LEU A 81 -9.67 -14.62 7.46
C LEU A 81 -9.21 -13.29 8.07
N MET A 82 -8.02 -13.22 8.67
CA MET A 82 -7.43 -11.97 9.16
C MET A 82 -7.28 -10.92 8.05
N VAL A 83 -7.22 -11.31 6.77
CA VAL A 83 -7.20 -10.36 5.64
C VAL A 83 -8.39 -9.38 5.65
N LEU A 84 -9.54 -9.79 6.20
CA LEU A 84 -10.72 -8.94 6.32
C LEU A 84 -10.52 -7.78 7.29
N THR A 85 -9.72 -7.98 8.33
CA THR A 85 -9.39 -6.94 9.31
C THR A 85 -8.57 -5.81 8.70
N TYR A 86 -7.91 -6.10 7.58
CA TYR A 86 -7.16 -5.13 6.81
C TYR A 86 -8.00 -4.48 5.69
N MET A 87 -8.77 -5.28 4.95
CA MET A 87 -9.56 -4.81 3.81
C MET A 87 -10.79 -4.00 4.20
N LEU A 88 -11.57 -4.48 5.19
CA LEU A 88 -12.90 -3.95 5.47
C LEU A 88 -12.89 -2.56 6.11
N PRO A 89 -12.04 -2.24 7.12
CA PRO A 89 -12.17 -0.98 7.86
C PRO A 89 -12.14 0.28 6.98
N ALA A 90 -11.20 0.38 6.04
CA ALA A 90 -11.12 1.52 5.13
C ALA A 90 -12.34 1.61 4.19
N SER A 91 -12.82 0.45 3.74
CA SER A 91 -13.94 0.33 2.81
C SER A 91 -15.28 0.67 3.48
N THR A 92 -15.50 0.19 4.71
CA THR A 92 -16.68 0.52 5.52
C THR A 92 -16.66 1.98 5.95
N ALA A 93 -15.51 2.52 6.35
CA ALA A 93 -15.35 3.93 6.68
C ALA A 93 -15.70 4.83 5.48
N LEU A 94 -15.26 4.48 4.27
CA LEU A 94 -15.63 5.21 3.07
C LEU A 94 -17.13 5.12 2.80
N LEU A 95 -17.72 3.93 2.92
CA LEU A 95 -19.16 3.72 2.69
C LEU A 95 -20.01 4.54 3.68
N VAL A 96 -19.70 4.47 4.96
CA VAL A 96 -20.35 5.27 6.01
C VAL A 96 -20.18 6.76 5.75
N SER A 97 -18.99 7.19 5.33
CA SER A 97 -18.75 8.60 4.96
C SER A 97 -19.60 9.07 3.78
N ILE A 98 -19.84 8.18 2.81
CA ILE A 98 -20.73 8.44 1.66
C ILE A 98 -22.19 8.56 2.14
N GLU A 99 -22.64 7.65 3.01
CA GLU A 99 -24.01 7.66 3.55
C GLU A 99 -24.29 8.89 4.42
N MET A 100 -23.32 9.27 5.25
CA MET A 100 -23.37 10.49 6.07
C MET A 100 -23.07 11.77 5.30
N ARG A 101 -22.74 11.68 3.99
CA ARG A 101 -22.38 12.81 3.13
C ARG A 101 -21.29 13.71 3.72
N LEU A 102 -20.28 13.08 4.34
CA LEU A 102 -19.17 13.82 4.93
C LEU A 102 -18.37 14.55 3.83
N PRO A 103 -17.94 15.80 4.06
CA PRO A 103 -17.03 16.49 3.16
C PRO A 103 -15.78 15.65 2.86
N TYR A 104 -15.30 15.67 1.62
CA TYR A 104 -14.23 14.79 1.13
C TYR A 104 -13.00 14.72 2.05
N LEU A 105 -12.53 15.87 2.58
CA LEU A 105 -11.39 15.88 3.50
C LEU A 105 -11.68 15.18 4.83
N LYS A 106 -12.90 15.34 5.37
CA LYS A 106 -13.33 14.63 6.58
C LYS A 106 -13.45 13.14 6.31
N ALA A 107 -14.06 12.76 5.18
CA ALA A 107 -14.14 11.36 4.75
C ALA A 107 -12.75 10.72 4.60
N GLY A 108 -11.80 11.44 3.99
CA GLY A 108 -10.40 10.99 3.88
C GLY A 108 -9.74 10.75 5.23
N LEU A 109 -9.96 11.63 6.22
CA LEU A 109 -9.46 11.42 7.58
C LEU A 109 -10.09 10.21 8.28
N VAL A 110 -11.40 10.00 8.12
CA VAL A 110 -12.08 8.81 8.67
C VAL A 110 -11.53 7.53 8.03
N VAL A 111 -11.34 7.53 6.71
CA VAL A 111 -10.74 6.40 5.98
C VAL A 111 -9.30 6.14 6.44
N LEU A 112 -8.49 7.19 6.62
CA LEU A 112 -7.12 7.07 7.14
C LEU A 112 -7.11 6.44 8.52
N ALA A 113 -7.93 6.95 9.44
CA ALA A 113 -8.02 6.43 10.80
C ALA A 113 -8.47 4.96 10.81
N ALA A 114 -9.50 4.61 10.05
CA ALA A 114 -10.00 3.25 9.96
C ALA A 114 -8.97 2.29 9.34
N TYR A 115 -8.25 2.73 8.31
CA TYR A 115 -7.17 1.95 7.72
C TYR A 115 -6.04 1.68 8.72
N VAL A 116 -5.55 2.72 9.41
CA VAL A 116 -4.50 2.59 10.42
C VAL A 116 -4.94 1.67 11.56
N LEU A 117 -6.19 1.81 12.05
CA LEU A 117 -6.75 0.91 13.05
C LEU A 117 -6.86 -0.53 12.54
N GLY A 118 -7.22 -0.74 11.27
CA GLY A 118 -7.23 -2.06 10.65
C GLY A 118 -5.84 -2.70 10.57
N VAL A 119 -4.82 -1.92 10.20
CA VAL A 119 -3.41 -2.38 10.19
C VAL A 119 -2.93 -2.72 11.60
N LEU A 120 -3.24 -1.89 12.59
CA LEU A 120 -2.90 -2.17 13.99
C LEU A 120 -3.63 -3.42 14.51
N ALA A 121 -4.92 -3.58 14.21
CA ALA A 121 -5.67 -4.77 14.57
C ALA A 121 -5.07 -6.03 13.94
N LEU A 122 -4.73 -5.99 12.64
CA LEU A 122 -4.04 -7.07 11.96
C LEU A 122 -2.70 -7.39 12.65
N TYR A 123 -1.92 -6.38 13.01
CA TYR A 123 -0.67 -6.56 13.73
C TYR A 123 -0.86 -7.24 15.07
N PHE A 124 -1.81 -6.79 15.89
CA PHE A 124 -2.08 -7.42 17.18
C PHE A 124 -2.54 -8.87 17.05
N LEU A 125 -3.38 -9.17 16.07
CA LEU A 125 -3.84 -10.54 15.80
C LEU A 125 -2.69 -11.45 15.35
N LEU A 126 -1.82 -10.95 14.45
CA LEU A 126 -0.62 -11.69 14.04
C LEU A 126 0.34 -11.86 15.23
N GLN A 127 0.50 -10.83 16.06
CA GLN A 127 1.36 -10.84 17.24
C GLN A 127 0.93 -11.90 18.26
N GLN A 128 -0.38 -12.00 18.48
CA GLN A 128 -0.96 -13.04 19.32
C GLN A 128 -0.78 -14.43 18.70
N ALA A 129 -1.01 -14.57 17.39
CA ALA A 129 -0.86 -15.86 16.70
C ALA A 129 0.60 -16.35 16.66
N ALA A 130 1.57 -15.44 16.59
CA ALA A 130 3.01 -15.75 16.54
C ALA A 130 3.68 -15.81 17.93
N GLY A 131 2.91 -15.79 19.03
CA GLY A 131 3.46 -15.90 20.39
C GLY A 131 4.29 -14.69 20.85
N GLY A 132 4.06 -13.51 20.28
CA GLY A 132 4.71 -12.26 20.70
C GLY A 132 5.92 -11.81 19.87
N SER A 133 6.26 -12.49 18.78
CA SER A 133 7.34 -12.03 17.89
C SER A 133 7.07 -12.33 16.42
N ILE A 134 6.22 -11.53 15.76
CA ILE A 134 5.79 -11.82 14.37
C ILE A 134 6.91 -11.81 13.35
N PHE A 135 7.83 -10.83 13.41
CA PHE A 135 8.82 -10.66 12.36
C PHE A 135 9.91 -11.75 12.42
N PRO A 136 10.47 -12.09 13.60
CA PRO A 136 11.35 -13.24 13.72
C PRO A 136 10.64 -14.56 13.38
N TYR A 137 9.39 -14.74 13.80
CA TYR A 137 8.60 -15.94 13.50
C TYR A 137 8.40 -16.10 11.98
N ALA A 138 7.90 -15.07 11.31
CA ALA A 138 7.66 -15.09 9.87
C ALA A 138 8.95 -15.28 9.06
N SER A 139 10.05 -14.67 9.53
CA SER A 139 11.38 -14.86 8.94
C SER A 139 11.84 -16.32 9.06
N GLN A 140 11.70 -16.94 10.24
CA GLN A 140 12.06 -18.34 10.43
C GLN A 140 11.18 -19.29 9.60
N GLU A 141 9.88 -19.04 9.50
CA GLU A 141 8.99 -19.83 8.63
C GLU A 141 9.37 -19.70 7.15
N ALA A 142 9.77 -18.51 6.69
CA ALA A 142 10.27 -18.33 5.33
C ALA A 142 11.57 -19.13 5.10
N ILE A 143 12.48 -19.19 6.08
CA ILE A 143 13.69 -20.02 5.99
C ILE A 143 13.35 -21.51 6.01
N LYS A 144 12.38 -21.95 6.82
CA LYS A 144 11.92 -23.34 6.80
C LYS A 144 11.34 -23.71 5.43
N ALA A 145 10.49 -22.87 4.87
CA ALA A 145 9.94 -23.06 3.52
C ALA A 145 11.05 -23.12 2.46
N LEU A 146 12.06 -22.25 2.55
CA LEU A 146 13.21 -22.25 1.64
C LEU A 146 14.00 -23.56 1.71
N LYS A 147 14.17 -24.15 2.90
CA LYS A 147 14.90 -25.43 3.07
C LYS A 147 14.23 -26.58 2.33
N HIS A 148 12.91 -26.55 2.15
CA HIS A 148 12.13 -27.56 1.46
C HIS A 148 11.92 -27.27 -0.04
N LEU A 149 12.46 -26.16 -0.54
CA LEU A 149 12.28 -25.76 -1.93
C LEU A 149 13.11 -26.66 -2.86
N PRO A 150 12.52 -27.32 -3.89
CA PRO A 150 13.25 -28.26 -4.73
C PRO A 150 14.47 -27.66 -5.46
N GLN A 151 14.39 -26.37 -5.80
CA GLN A 151 15.45 -25.59 -6.45
C GLN A 151 16.18 -24.64 -5.48
N ARG A 152 16.23 -24.99 -4.19
CA ARG A 152 16.83 -24.15 -3.13
C ARG A 152 18.24 -23.69 -3.49
N ASP A 153 19.11 -24.61 -3.88
CA ASP A 153 20.52 -24.29 -4.13
C ASP A 153 20.71 -23.42 -5.37
N ILE A 154 19.89 -23.63 -6.41
CA ILE A 154 19.86 -22.75 -7.60
C ILE A 154 19.40 -21.34 -7.21
N PHE A 155 18.37 -21.23 -6.38
CA PHE A 155 17.87 -19.96 -5.88
C PHE A 155 18.94 -19.22 -5.05
N LEU A 156 19.55 -19.90 -4.08
CA LEU A 156 20.62 -19.34 -3.24
C LEU A 156 21.84 -18.94 -4.07
N TYR A 157 22.20 -19.73 -5.08
CA TYR A 157 23.28 -19.38 -5.99
C TYR A 157 22.99 -18.11 -6.79
N ASN A 158 21.76 -17.94 -7.30
CA ASN A 158 21.38 -16.72 -8.00
C ASN A 158 21.43 -15.50 -7.07
N LEU A 159 21.01 -15.64 -5.81
CA LEU A 159 21.12 -14.57 -4.83
C LEU A 159 22.58 -14.22 -4.51
N TRP A 160 23.44 -15.24 -4.36
CA TRP A 160 24.86 -15.04 -4.10
C TRP A 160 25.56 -14.37 -5.28
N LYS A 161 25.36 -14.90 -6.50
CA LYS A 161 25.92 -14.33 -7.74
C LYS A 161 25.39 -12.92 -8.01
N GLY A 162 24.15 -12.63 -7.62
CA GLY A 162 23.54 -11.31 -7.68
C GLY A 162 24.04 -10.32 -6.61
N GLY A 163 24.91 -10.75 -5.70
CA GLY A 163 25.46 -9.92 -4.62
C GLY A 163 24.48 -9.60 -3.49
N LEU A 164 23.34 -10.32 -3.42
CA LEU A 164 22.33 -10.12 -2.37
C LEU A 164 22.68 -10.82 -1.06
N ILE A 165 23.49 -11.88 -1.13
CA ILE A 165 24.03 -12.62 0.02
C ILE A 165 25.51 -12.93 -0.21
N ALA A 166 26.28 -13.13 0.86
CA ALA A 166 27.70 -13.45 0.80
C ALA A 166 28.01 -14.72 1.61
N HIS A 167 28.97 -15.54 1.17
CA HIS A 167 29.29 -16.81 1.84
C HIS A 167 30.11 -16.62 3.13
N GLY A 168 30.69 -15.42 3.36
CA GLY A 168 31.43 -15.08 4.58
C GLY A 168 32.74 -15.84 4.80
N GLN A 169 33.12 -16.74 3.88
CA GLN A 169 34.35 -17.53 3.93
C GLN A 169 35.53 -16.82 3.26
N PRO A 170 36.77 -17.14 3.64
CA PRO A 170 37.98 -16.66 2.95
C PRO A 170 37.96 -16.95 1.45
N SER A 171 38.67 -16.13 0.67
CA SER A 171 38.83 -16.36 -0.77
C SER A 171 39.50 -17.71 -1.03
N GLY A 172 38.94 -18.49 -1.96
CA GLY A 172 39.45 -19.82 -2.31
C GLY A 172 38.88 -20.98 -1.51
N THR A 173 38.00 -20.73 -0.52
CA THR A 173 37.28 -21.80 0.17
C THR A 173 36.30 -22.51 -0.78
N GLN A 174 36.30 -23.84 -0.75
CA GLN A 174 35.34 -24.64 -1.49
C GLN A 174 33.93 -24.41 -0.93
N VAL A 175 33.06 -23.80 -1.74
CA VAL A 175 31.68 -23.45 -1.37
C VAL A 175 30.65 -24.50 -1.81
N PHE A 176 31.05 -25.47 -2.64
CA PHE A 176 30.19 -26.52 -3.18
C PHE A 176 30.68 -27.92 -2.83
N ILE A 177 29.72 -28.81 -2.59
CA ILE A 177 29.90 -30.26 -2.47
C ILE A 177 29.16 -30.90 -3.65
N GLU A 178 29.87 -31.73 -4.42
CA GLU A 178 29.25 -32.56 -5.45
C GLU A 178 28.50 -33.72 -4.79
N ASN A 179 27.23 -33.87 -5.15
CA ASN A 179 26.43 -35.05 -4.84
C ASN A 179 26.06 -35.69 -6.18
N GLY A 180 25.90 -37.01 -6.26
CA GLY A 180 25.71 -37.73 -7.54
C GLY A 180 24.57 -37.26 -8.48
N ASN A 181 23.73 -36.31 -8.05
CA ASN A 181 22.67 -35.65 -8.83
C ASN A 181 22.90 -34.13 -9.07
N GLY A 182 24.07 -33.56 -8.72
CA GLY A 182 24.38 -32.13 -8.90
C GLY A 182 25.36 -31.55 -7.86
N TRP A 183 25.28 -30.24 -7.62
CA TRP A 183 26.07 -29.55 -6.59
C TRP A 183 25.15 -29.01 -5.49
N THR A 184 25.66 -28.97 -4.27
CA THR A 184 25.00 -28.37 -3.11
C THR A 184 25.98 -27.47 -2.38
N PHE A 185 25.50 -26.43 -1.69
CA PHE A 185 26.39 -25.60 -0.88
C PHE A 185 26.89 -26.36 0.35
N THR A 186 28.10 -26.03 0.82
CA THR A 186 28.59 -26.58 2.09
C THR A 186 27.68 -26.15 3.26
N PRO A 187 27.55 -26.97 4.31
CA PRO A 187 26.67 -26.66 5.45
C PRO A 187 26.95 -25.29 6.11
N GLN A 188 28.24 -24.92 6.20
CA GLN A 188 28.68 -23.65 6.77
C GLN A 188 28.20 -22.45 5.94
N VAL A 189 28.29 -22.56 4.61
CA VAL A 189 27.82 -21.51 3.69
C VAL A 189 26.30 -21.41 3.70
N LEU A 190 25.59 -22.55 3.77
CA LEU A 190 24.13 -22.57 3.90
C LEU A 190 23.67 -21.88 5.19
N GLU A 191 24.33 -22.14 6.31
CA GLU A 191 23.98 -21.50 7.59
C GLU A 191 24.13 -19.98 7.51
N GLU A 192 25.22 -19.49 6.93
CA GLU A 192 25.47 -18.06 6.75
C GLU A 192 24.44 -17.42 5.81
N PHE A 193 24.09 -18.09 4.71
CA PHE A 193 23.02 -17.65 3.81
C PHE A 193 21.67 -17.54 4.54
N TYR A 194 21.32 -18.53 5.35
CA TYR A 194 20.07 -18.50 6.11
C TYR A 194 20.05 -17.38 7.15
N LYS A 195 21.17 -17.10 7.83
CA LYS A 195 21.29 -15.97 8.77
C LYS A 195 21.06 -14.64 8.06
N GLN A 196 21.73 -14.40 6.93
CA GLN A 196 21.57 -13.16 6.17
C GLN A 196 20.16 -13.01 5.61
N LEU A 197 19.57 -14.08 5.09
CA LEU A 197 18.19 -14.05 4.59
C LEU A 197 17.20 -13.79 5.72
N ALA A 198 17.37 -14.43 6.87
CA ALA A 198 16.48 -14.23 8.00
C ALA A 198 16.49 -12.77 8.47
N TYR A 199 17.69 -12.18 8.60
CA TYR A 199 17.86 -10.78 8.97
C TYR A 199 17.22 -9.82 7.95
N ARG A 200 17.43 -10.07 6.65
CA ARG A 200 16.86 -9.26 5.57
C ARG A 200 15.34 -9.35 5.54
N ILE A 201 14.77 -10.54 5.65
CA ILE A 201 13.32 -10.76 5.67
C ILE A 201 12.70 -10.06 6.88
N ASP A 202 13.29 -10.22 8.07
CA ASP A 202 12.85 -9.54 9.29
C ASP A 202 12.82 -8.01 9.11
N THR A 203 13.91 -7.43 8.60
CA THR A 203 14.02 -5.99 8.31
C THR A 203 12.99 -5.53 7.26
N LEU A 204 12.76 -6.33 6.22
CA LEU A 204 11.79 -6.01 5.17
C LEU A 204 10.35 -6.06 5.69
N LEU A 205 10.00 -7.05 6.51
CA LEU A 205 8.67 -7.15 7.10
C LEU A 205 8.40 -6.01 8.08
N GLN A 206 9.39 -5.64 8.89
CA GLN A 206 9.31 -4.46 9.75
C GLN A 206 9.09 -3.20 8.91
N SER A 207 9.90 -2.95 7.89
CA SER A 207 9.76 -1.74 7.06
C SER A 207 8.43 -1.70 6.30
N LEU A 208 7.94 -2.84 5.82
CA LEU A 208 6.62 -2.98 5.20
C LEU A 208 5.51 -2.58 6.17
N PHE A 209 5.55 -3.07 7.41
CA PHE A 209 4.56 -2.72 8.43
C PHE A 209 4.54 -1.22 8.73
N HIS A 210 5.71 -0.59 8.87
CA HIS A 210 5.80 0.86 9.05
C HIS A 210 5.23 1.61 7.85
N ALA A 211 5.54 1.18 6.63
CA ALA A 211 5.01 1.78 5.41
C ALA A 211 3.49 1.62 5.27
N MET A 212 2.93 0.50 5.76
CA MET A 212 1.49 0.30 5.87
C MET A 212 0.87 1.36 6.75
N LEU A 213 1.36 1.54 7.98
CA LEU A 213 0.80 2.54 8.91
C LEU A 213 0.88 3.99 8.39
N THR A 214 1.88 4.32 7.59
CA THR A 214 2.11 5.70 7.14
C THR A 214 1.75 5.91 5.67
N SER A 215 2.68 5.59 4.77
CA SER A 215 2.61 5.96 3.35
C SER A 215 1.41 5.33 2.68
N PHE A 216 1.19 4.02 2.87
CA PHE A 216 0.04 3.34 2.28
C PHE A 216 -1.27 3.84 2.88
N GLY A 217 -1.35 4.07 4.19
CA GLY A 217 -2.53 4.70 4.79
C GLY A 217 -2.89 6.04 4.13
N ILE A 218 -1.90 6.91 3.92
CA ILE A 218 -2.10 8.19 3.22
C ILE A 218 -2.51 7.99 1.76
N TYR A 219 -1.86 7.07 1.04
CA TYR A 219 -2.21 6.77 -0.35
C TYR A 219 -3.63 6.22 -0.48
N MET A 220 -4.06 5.32 0.41
CA MET A 220 -5.43 4.79 0.41
C MET A 220 -6.44 5.88 0.77
N ALA A 221 -6.16 6.68 1.80
CA ALA A 221 -7.03 7.75 2.25
C ALA A 221 -7.19 8.87 1.21
N ALA A 222 -6.12 9.24 0.49
CA ALA A 222 -6.17 10.30 -0.51
C ALA A 222 -6.48 9.78 -1.91
N ILE A 223 -5.56 9.01 -2.51
CA ILE A 223 -5.68 8.53 -3.89
C ILE A 223 -6.76 7.44 -3.98
N GLY A 224 -6.77 6.49 -3.05
CA GLY A 224 -7.74 5.40 -3.03
C GLY A 224 -9.18 5.91 -2.93
N SER A 225 -9.47 6.75 -1.94
CA SER A 225 -10.80 7.36 -1.77
C SER A 225 -11.19 8.21 -2.99
N TYR A 226 -10.26 8.98 -3.55
CA TYR A 226 -10.50 9.79 -4.74
C TYR A 226 -10.90 8.93 -5.94
N ALA A 227 -10.14 7.86 -6.19
CA ALA A 227 -10.38 6.94 -7.29
C ALA A 227 -11.74 6.23 -7.13
N SER A 228 -12.03 5.71 -5.94
CA SER A 228 -13.29 5.02 -5.62
C SER A 228 -14.49 5.95 -5.74
N LEU A 229 -14.42 7.17 -5.21
CA LEU A 229 -15.50 8.15 -5.33
C LEU A 229 -15.71 8.58 -6.79
N ARG A 230 -14.64 8.75 -7.59
CA ARG A 230 -14.80 9.01 -9.04
C ARG A 230 -15.47 7.85 -9.76
N LEU A 231 -15.09 6.61 -9.47
CA LEU A 231 -15.75 5.44 -10.03
C LEU A 231 -17.24 5.43 -9.67
N GLY A 232 -17.55 5.65 -8.38
CA GLY A 232 -18.92 5.74 -7.87
C GLY A 232 -19.75 6.87 -8.49
N LYS A 233 -19.17 8.07 -8.67
CA LYS A 233 -19.86 9.21 -9.31
C LYS A 233 -20.23 8.95 -10.77
N THR A 234 -19.45 8.16 -11.49
CA THR A 234 -19.74 7.84 -12.89
C THR A 234 -20.74 6.69 -13.05
N ALA A 235 -21.13 6.04 -11.95
CA ALA A 235 -21.93 4.83 -11.92
C ALA A 235 -23.43 5.12 -12.11
N GLN A 236 -23.86 5.36 -13.35
CA GLN A 236 -25.28 5.51 -13.68
C GLN A 236 -26.05 4.17 -13.69
N PRO A 237 -27.31 4.13 -13.24
CA PRO A 237 -28.14 5.27 -12.82
C PRO A 237 -27.84 5.76 -11.38
N ASP A 238 -27.44 4.88 -10.47
CA ASP A 238 -27.30 5.17 -9.03
C ASP A 238 -25.91 5.70 -8.67
N SER A 239 -25.62 6.93 -9.10
CA SER A 239 -24.32 7.56 -8.86
C SER A 239 -24.10 7.87 -7.38
N CYS A 240 -22.86 7.69 -6.92
CA CYS A 240 -22.46 8.10 -5.57
C CYS A 240 -22.66 9.62 -5.38
N PRO A 241 -23.16 10.09 -4.22
CA PRO A 241 -23.30 11.52 -3.94
C PRO A 241 -21.96 12.25 -4.05
N ASP A 242 -22.03 13.53 -4.42
CA ASP A 242 -20.86 14.39 -4.44
C ASP A 242 -20.49 14.86 -3.03
N LEU A 243 -19.29 14.48 -2.58
CA LEU A 243 -18.74 14.88 -1.28
C LEU A 243 -17.90 16.18 -1.35
N GLY A 244 -18.03 16.97 -2.43
CA GLY A 244 -17.24 18.19 -2.64
C GLY A 244 -15.79 17.88 -3.00
N MET A 245 -15.55 16.78 -3.70
CA MET A 245 -14.21 16.34 -4.07
C MET A 245 -13.64 17.21 -5.21
N PRO A 246 -12.52 17.93 -5.00
CA PRO A 246 -11.91 18.75 -6.04
C PRO A 246 -11.36 17.87 -7.18
N ASN A 247 -11.15 18.45 -8.37
CA ASN A 247 -10.36 17.76 -9.39
C ASN A 247 -8.94 17.52 -8.89
N PHE A 248 -8.35 16.35 -9.19
CA PHE A 248 -7.02 15.98 -8.68
C PHE A 248 -5.92 16.96 -9.09
N GLU A 249 -5.96 17.48 -10.32
CA GLU A 249 -5.07 18.56 -10.80
C GLU A 249 -5.07 19.81 -9.89
N ASN A 250 -6.20 20.08 -9.23
CA ASN A 250 -6.39 21.20 -8.32
C ASN A 250 -6.09 20.85 -6.86
N TRP A 251 -5.65 19.63 -6.56
CA TRP A 251 -5.26 19.23 -5.22
C TRP A 251 -3.91 19.85 -4.85
N PHE A 252 -3.85 20.51 -3.69
CA PHE A 252 -2.63 21.13 -3.19
C PHE A 252 -2.60 21.10 -1.65
N ILE A 253 -1.39 21.20 -1.11
CA ILE A 253 -1.18 21.36 0.34
C ILE A 253 -1.23 22.86 0.68
N PRO A 254 -2.12 23.30 1.59
CA PRO A 254 -2.11 24.68 2.09
C PRO A 254 -0.75 25.07 2.69
N ARG A 255 -0.36 26.35 2.56
CA ARG A 255 0.95 26.83 3.05
C ARG A 255 1.17 26.56 4.55
N ALA A 256 0.12 26.72 5.35
CA ALA A 256 0.18 26.45 6.78
C ALA A 256 0.53 24.98 7.09
N ILE A 257 -0.07 24.04 6.36
CA ILE A 257 0.19 22.60 6.51
C ILE A 257 1.60 22.27 5.98
N GLY A 258 2.00 22.81 4.83
CA GLY A 258 3.34 22.56 4.29
C GLY A 258 4.47 23.00 5.22
N ARG A 259 4.31 24.13 5.95
CA ARG A 259 5.28 24.53 6.98
C ARG A 259 5.40 23.49 8.10
N LYS A 260 4.28 22.89 8.52
CA LYS A 260 4.29 21.81 9.52
C LYS A 260 4.95 20.54 8.99
N LEU A 261 4.76 20.23 7.70
CA LEU A 261 5.40 19.08 7.06
C LEU A 261 6.93 19.20 7.04
N TRP A 262 7.48 20.41 6.87
CA TRP A 262 8.94 20.62 6.99
C TRP A 262 9.46 20.30 8.40
N GLY A 263 8.66 20.48 9.44
CA GLY A 263 8.98 20.01 10.79
C GLY A 263 9.11 18.49 10.88
N LEU A 264 8.29 17.74 10.15
CA LEU A 264 8.40 16.28 10.05
C LEU A 264 9.68 15.84 9.35
N ALA A 265 10.08 16.56 8.29
CA ALA A 265 11.36 16.32 7.60
C ALA A 265 12.56 16.65 8.51
N ALA A 266 12.48 17.70 9.33
CA ALA A 266 13.49 17.99 10.33
C ALA A 266 13.57 16.91 11.42
N GLY A 267 12.42 16.33 11.82
CA GLY A 267 12.36 15.19 12.73
C GLY A 267 13.11 13.95 12.22
N TYR A 268 13.12 13.72 10.91
CA TYR A 268 13.96 12.69 10.29
C TYR A 268 15.46 12.99 10.42
N LEU A 269 15.88 14.25 10.25
CA LEU A 269 17.29 14.64 10.42
C LEU A 269 17.79 14.43 11.87
N LEU A 270 16.91 14.51 12.87
CA LEU A 270 17.27 14.21 14.26
C LEU A 270 17.73 12.77 14.48
N MET A 271 17.35 11.82 13.62
CA MET A 271 17.88 10.46 13.70
C MET A 271 19.38 10.37 13.46
N VAL A 272 19.89 11.25 12.60
CA VAL A 272 21.32 11.27 12.26
C VAL A 272 22.13 11.71 13.47
N LEU A 273 21.51 12.46 14.38
CA LEU A 273 22.14 13.05 15.55
C LEU A 273 21.96 12.19 16.82
N VAL A 274 20.99 11.27 16.86
CA VAL A 274 20.66 10.51 18.07
C VAL A 274 20.54 9.01 17.81
N ASN A 275 21.40 8.24 18.48
CA ASN A 275 21.41 6.76 18.44
C ASN A 275 20.37 6.16 19.40
N SER A 276 19.09 6.44 19.17
CA SER A 276 17.97 5.80 19.89
C SER A 276 17.02 5.14 18.90
N LEU A 277 16.72 3.86 19.12
CA LEU A 277 15.80 3.08 18.28
C LEU A 277 14.42 3.74 18.19
N VAL A 278 13.93 4.31 19.30
CA VAL A 278 12.63 4.99 19.34
C VAL A 278 12.63 6.25 18.47
N ILE A 279 13.71 7.03 18.51
CA ILE A 279 13.84 8.25 17.71
C ILE A 279 14.01 7.91 16.23
N GLN A 280 14.78 6.86 15.91
CA GLN A 280 14.92 6.34 14.56
C GLN A 280 13.59 5.81 13.99
N LEU A 281 12.79 5.14 14.81
CA LEU A 281 11.46 4.72 14.41
C LEU A 281 10.53 5.93 14.18
N ALA A 282 10.45 6.84 15.14
CA ALA A 282 9.57 7.99 15.08
C ALA A 282 9.88 8.88 13.87
N GLY A 283 11.15 9.21 13.63
CA GLY A 283 11.52 9.99 12.46
C GLY A 283 11.22 9.27 11.13
N SER A 284 11.20 7.92 11.11
CA SER A 284 11.03 7.14 9.88
C SER A 284 9.56 7.20 9.47
N LEU A 285 8.69 7.08 10.47
CA LEU A 285 7.27 7.33 10.33
C LEU A 285 6.99 8.77 9.88
N MET A 286 7.65 9.77 10.50
CA MET A 286 7.52 11.18 10.10
C MET A 286 7.97 11.43 8.66
N PHE A 287 9.10 10.85 8.26
CA PHE A 287 9.62 10.95 6.89
C PHE A 287 8.66 10.30 5.89
N ASN A 288 8.12 9.13 6.20
CA ASN A 288 7.16 8.46 5.33
C ASN A 288 5.89 9.31 5.12
N VAL A 289 5.38 9.96 6.16
CA VAL A 289 4.26 10.91 6.05
C VAL A 289 4.63 12.07 5.13
N PHE A 290 5.77 12.72 5.38
CA PHE A 290 6.27 13.80 4.53
C PHE A 290 6.36 13.36 3.07
N TYR A 291 7.04 12.24 2.83
CA TYR A 291 7.28 11.67 1.52
C TYR A 291 5.97 11.37 0.78
N ALA A 292 5.02 10.69 1.43
CA ALA A 292 3.75 10.32 0.83
C ALA A 292 2.91 11.54 0.43
N VAL A 293 2.79 12.54 1.30
CA VAL A 293 1.98 13.73 1.01
C VAL A 293 2.59 14.54 -0.13
N TYR A 294 3.92 14.71 -0.16
CA TYR A 294 4.60 15.40 -1.26
C TYR A 294 4.59 14.62 -2.56
N ALA A 295 4.62 13.28 -2.53
CA ALA A 295 4.46 12.45 -3.71
C ALA A 295 3.07 12.65 -4.35
N ILE A 296 2.00 12.70 -3.54
CA ILE A 296 0.65 13.02 -4.03
C ILE A 296 0.61 14.43 -4.64
N GLN A 297 1.26 15.41 -3.99
CA GLN A 297 1.30 16.77 -4.52
C GLN A 297 2.04 16.84 -5.86
N GLY A 298 3.17 16.15 -5.99
CA GLY A 298 3.90 16.03 -7.24
C GLY A 298 3.07 15.39 -8.34
N LEU A 299 2.32 14.34 -8.01
CA LEU A 299 1.42 13.68 -8.96
C LEU A 299 0.31 14.64 -9.43
N ALA A 300 -0.26 15.43 -8.53
CA ALA A 300 -1.26 16.46 -8.86
C ALA A 300 -0.66 17.58 -9.75
N VAL A 301 0.59 17.96 -9.52
CA VAL A 301 1.32 18.92 -10.38
C VAL A 301 1.45 18.40 -11.81
N ILE A 302 1.75 17.12 -11.95
CA ILE A 302 1.93 16.51 -13.27
C ILE A 302 0.59 16.33 -13.97
N ASP A 303 -0.47 15.90 -13.27
CA ASP A 303 -1.81 15.86 -13.87
C ASP A 303 -2.25 17.25 -14.35
N HIS A 304 -1.97 18.32 -13.57
CA HIS A 304 -2.25 19.71 -13.97
C HIS A 304 -1.48 20.16 -15.22
N ARG A 305 -0.22 19.74 -15.36
CA ARG A 305 0.57 20.04 -16.57
C ARG A 305 0.05 19.27 -17.77
N LEU A 306 -0.25 17.99 -17.59
CA LEU A 306 -0.77 17.13 -18.66
C LEU A 306 -2.21 17.50 -19.05
N SER A 307 -3.02 18.05 -18.14
CA SER A 307 -4.37 18.49 -18.48
C SER A 307 -4.42 19.73 -19.36
N ARG A 308 -3.34 20.52 -19.37
CA ARG A 308 -3.13 21.62 -20.33
C ARG A 308 -2.63 21.15 -21.70
N THR A 309 -2.19 19.89 -21.81
CA THR A 309 -1.84 19.28 -23.09
C THR A 309 -3.05 18.57 -23.70
N ARG A 310 -3.12 18.42 -25.03
CA ARG A 310 -4.23 17.74 -25.73
C ARG A 310 -4.19 16.20 -25.58
N ILE A 311 -3.60 15.67 -24.50
CA ILE A 311 -3.49 14.23 -24.28
C ILE A 311 -4.85 13.65 -23.86
N ASN A 312 -5.22 12.54 -24.49
CA ASN A 312 -6.43 11.79 -24.18
C ASN A 312 -6.47 11.33 -22.71
N ARG A 313 -7.68 11.22 -22.16
CA ARG A 313 -7.92 10.92 -20.73
C ARG A 313 -7.29 9.61 -20.26
N TRP A 314 -7.31 8.57 -21.10
CA TRP A 314 -6.82 7.23 -20.73
C TRP A 314 -5.28 7.14 -20.70
N PRO A 315 -4.54 7.50 -21.77
CA PRO A 315 -3.07 7.54 -21.71
C PRO A 315 -2.55 8.41 -20.57
N ARG A 316 -3.20 9.54 -20.28
CA ARG A 316 -2.84 10.41 -19.16
C ARG A 316 -2.90 9.69 -17.82
N ARG A 317 -4.00 8.99 -17.54
CA ARG A 317 -4.17 8.23 -16.28
C ARG A 317 -3.17 7.09 -16.18
N THR A 318 -2.96 6.35 -17.26
CA THR A 318 -1.98 5.26 -17.30
C THR A 318 -0.58 5.78 -17.01
N LEU A 319 -0.18 6.90 -17.63
CA LEU A 319 1.10 7.55 -17.38
C LEU A 319 1.25 7.98 -15.91
N LEU A 320 0.22 8.57 -15.30
CA LEU A 320 0.26 8.97 -13.89
C LEU A 320 0.43 7.76 -12.96
N ILE A 321 -0.23 6.64 -13.25
CA ILE A 321 -0.08 5.40 -12.46
C ILE A 321 1.36 4.89 -12.57
N PHE A 322 1.90 4.77 -13.78
CA PHE A 322 3.28 4.32 -13.98
C PHE A 322 4.29 5.24 -13.29
N LEU A 323 4.08 6.56 -13.40
CA LEU A 323 4.95 7.53 -12.76
C LEU A 323 4.90 7.42 -11.23
N PHE A 324 3.71 7.19 -10.67
CA PHE A 324 3.54 6.96 -9.25
C PHE A 324 4.13 5.63 -8.77
N MET A 325 4.19 4.59 -9.60
CA MET A 325 4.79 3.31 -9.22
C MET A 325 6.32 3.32 -9.33
N ILE A 326 6.87 3.97 -10.35
CA ILE A 326 8.29 3.85 -10.70
C ILE A 326 9.11 5.05 -10.19
N LEU A 327 8.54 6.26 -10.21
CA LEU A 327 9.28 7.51 -10.03
C LEU A 327 8.74 8.34 -8.86
N GLN A 328 8.38 7.69 -7.74
CA GLN A 328 7.95 8.40 -6.52
C GLN A 328 8.97 9.45 -6.02
N PRO A 329 10.30 9.20 -6.00
CA PRO A 329 11.24 10.20 -5.52
C PRO A 329 11.16 11.51 -6.33
N LEU A 330 11.02 11.38 -7.64
CA LEU A 330 10.88 12.51 -8.57
C LEU A 330 9.57 13.28 -8.33
N LEU A 331 8.47 12.58 -8.01
CA LEU A 331 7.22 13.21 -7.62
C LEU A 331 7.37 14.05 -6.35
N VAL A 332 8.07 13.54 -5.34
CA VAL A 332 8.31 14.30 -4.10
C VAL A 332 9.03 15.61 -4.40
N PHE A 333 10.07 15.58 -5.24
CA PHE A 333 10.77 16.80 -5.67
C PHE A 333 9.82 17.80 -6.34
N PHE A 334 8.98 17.36 -7.28
CA PHE A 334 7.99 18.25 -7.89
C PHE A 334 6.98 18.81 -6.89
N GLY A 335 6.54 18.00 -5.93
CA GLY A 335 5.66 18.43 -4.85
C GLY A 335 6.30 19.52 -3.99
N ILE A 336 7.55 19.33 -3.58
CA ILE A 336 8.31 20.31 -2.79
C ILE A 336 8.48 21.62 -3.56
N LEU A 337 8.90 21.54 -4.83
CA LEU A 337 9.06 22.72 -5.69
C LEU A 337 7.75 23.49 -5.87
N ASP A 338 6.64 22.78 -6.08
CA ASP A 338 5.33 23.41 -6.17
C ASP A 338 4.89 24.03 -4.84
N GLN A 339 5.23 23.45 -3.70
CA GLN A 339 4.93 24.04 -2.39
C GLN A 339 5.73 25.33 -2.14
N ALA A 340 7.00 25.37 -2.56
CA ALA A 340 7.87 26.53 -2.37
C ALA A 340 7.52 27.68 -3.33
N ARG A 341 7.32 27.37 -4.63
CA ARG A 341 7.17 28.38 -5.69
C ARG A 341 5.72 28.65 -6.10
N ASP A 342 4.77 27.83 -5.65
CA ASP A 342 3.36 27.87 -6.08
C ASP A 342 3.21 27.86 -7.61
N THR A 343 3.87 26.89 -8.26
CA THR A 343 3.99 26.84 -9.74
C THR A 343 2.66 26.79 -10.48
N ARG A 344 1.61 26.30 -9.81
CA ARG A 344 0.24 26.24 -10.35
C ARG A 344 -0.61 27.49 -10.04
N GLY A 345 -0.16 28.37 -9.15
CA GLY A 345 -0.88 29.58 -8.74
C GLY A 345 -2.14 29.34 -7.90
N LEU A 346 -2.37 28.11 -7.44
CA LEU A 346 -3.62 27.71 -6.77
C LEU A 346 -3.75 28.32 -5.36
N ARG A 347 -2.63 28.55 -4.66
CA ARG A 347 -2.64 28.99 -3.26
C ARG A 347 -2.91 30.49 -3.11
N ARG A 348 -2.47 31.30 -4.08
CA ARG A 348 -2.76 32.75 -4.11
C ARG A 348 -4.24 33.06 -4.33
N HIS A 349 -4.94 32.21 -5.10
CA HIS A 349 -6.35 32.44 -5.40
C HIS A 349 -7.27 32.11 -4.23
N SER A 350 -6.96 31.06 -3.45
CA SER A 350 -7.71 30.66 -2.26
C SER A 350 -7.60 31.68 -1.12
N GLN A 351 -6.43 32.30 -0.93
CA GLN A 351 -6.22 33.32 0.13
C GLN A 351 -6.96 34.64 -0.13
N LYS A 352 -7.36 34.92 -1.36
CA LYS A 352 -8.20 36.09 -1.68
C LYS A 352 -9.68 35.85 -1.34
N ILE A 353 -10.15 34.61 -1.43
CA ILE A 353 -11.54 34.24 -1.14
C ILE A 353 -11.79 34.16 0.36
N GLU A 354 -10.81 33.79 1.19
CA GLU A 354 -10.92 33.84 2.66
C GLU A 354 -10.86 35.26 3.26
N LYS A 355 -10.55 36.28 2.45
CA LYS A 355 -10.46 37.70 2.89
C LYS A 355 -11.61 38.57 2.40
N LEU A 356 -12.57 37.98 1.68
CA LEU A 356 -13.86 38.56 1.29
C LEU A 356 -14.94 37.82 2.07
#